data_AF-A0A556MYI6-F1
#
_entry.id   AF-A0A556MYI6-F1
#
_cell.length_a   1.000
_cell.length_b   1.000
_cell.length_c   1.000
_cell.angle_alpha   90.00
_cell.angle_beta   90.00
_cell.angle_gamma   90.00
#
_symmetry.space_group_name_H-M   'P 1'
#
loop_
_entity.id
_entity.type
_entity.pdbx_description
1 polymer ?
#
loop_
_entity_poly.entity_id
_entity_poly.type
_entity_poly.pdbx_seq_one_letter_code
_entity_poly.pdbx_strand_id
1 'polypeptide(L)'
;MSKTANLEFDSVNQKIEITGLIEASIEIEYGADVDFTELVSHLTSFIDTSEVINLTVSEFDQNNGKLKTVVETIQSIFEKYTESLTIIAEEDDDDLPFDF
;
A
#
# COMPACT_ATOMS: atom_id res chain seq x y z
N MET A 1 5.77 10.09 -11.73
CA MET A 1 6.14 10.69 -10.42
C MET A 1 5.98 9.60 -9.38
N SER A 2 6.76 9.59 -8.30
CA SER A 2 6.57 8.62 -7.21
C SER A 2 5.88 9.28 -6.03
N LYS A 3 4.94 8.57 -5.41
CA LYS A 3 4.29 8.95 -4.15
C LYS A 3 4.96 8.26 -2.98
N THR A 4 4.78 8.84 -1.80
CA THR A 4 5.21 8.24 -0.53
C THR A 4 3.99 8.13 0.37
N ALA A 5 3.70 6.91 0.80
CA ALA A 5 2.73 6.64 1.84
C ALA A 5 3.45 6.49 3.19
N ASN A 6 2.91 7.09 4.25
CA ASN A 6 3.44 6.96 5.60
C ASN A 6 2.44 6.19 6.46
N LEU A 7 2.94 5.18 7.17
CA LEU A 7 2.20 4.44 8.19
C LEU A 7 2.53 5.02 9.56
N GLU A 8 1.52 5.59 10.20
CA GLU A 8 1.58 6.15 11.56
C GLU A 8 0.68 5.36 12.51
N PHE A 9 1.06 5.32 13.78
CA PHE A 9 0.46 4.41 14.76
C PHE A 9 -0.14 5.16 15.93
N ASP A 10 -1.46 5.04 16.09
CA ASP A 10 -2.16 5.48 17.30
C ASP A 10 -2.44 4.27 18.19
N SER A 11 -1.50 4.01 19.10
CA SER A 11 -1.61 2.91 20.06
C SER A 11 -2.71 3.09 21.10
N VAL A 12 -3.17 4.33 21.33
CA VAL A 12 -4.21 4.64 22.32
C VAL A 12 -5.57 4.26 21.75
N ASN A 13 -5.83 4.65 20.50
CA ASN A 13 -7.09 4.38 19.81
C ASN A 13 -7.07 3.07 19.02
N GLN A 14 -5.95 2.34 19.02
CA GLN A 14 -5.75 1.11 18.26
C GLN A 14 -6.01 1.30 16.75
N LYS A 15 -5.42 2.37 16.21
CA LYS A 15 -5.54 2.78 14.81
C LYS A 15 -4.16 2.84 14.14
N ILE A 16 -4.16 2.54 12.86
CA ILE A 16 -3.07 2.83 11.94
C ILE A 16 -3.60 3.88 10.97
N GLU A 17 -2.84 4.95 10.79
CA GLU A 17 -3.17 6.02 9.86
C GLU A 17 -2.21 5.96 8.68
N ILE A 18 -2.75 5.98 7.46
CA ILE A 18 -1.99 5.97 6.22
C ILE A 18 -2.15 7.32 5.54
N THR A 19 -1.07 8.10 5.48
CA THR A 19 -1.05 9.44 4.88
C THR A 19 -0.22 9.46 3.60
N GLY A 20 -0.40 10.49 2.75
CA GLY A 20 0.42 10.71 1.54
C GLY A 20 -0.05 9.97 0.28
N LEU A 21 -1.02 9.07 0.39
CA LEU A 21 -1.71 8.46 -0.75
C LEU A 21 -2.69 9.45 -1.39
N ILE A 22 -3.63 9.95 -0.58
CA ILE A 22 -4.69 10.91 -0.94
C ILE A 22 -4.55 12.18 -0.08
N GLU A 23 -5.39 13.20 -0.33
CA GLU A 23 -5.38 14.43 0.49
C GLU A 23 -5.83 14.17 1.94
N ALA A 24 -6.71 13.19 2.14
CA ALA A 24 -7.10 12.66 3.43
C ALA A 24 -6.17 11.53 3.90
N SER A 25 -6.41 11.02 5.09
CA SER A 25 -5.78 9.79 5.59
C SER A 25 -6.74 8.60 5.47
N ILE A 26 -6.15 7.41 5.34
CA ILE A 26 -6.88 6.14 5.45
C ILE A 26 -6.67 5.61 6.87
N GLU A 27 -7.75 5.34 7.59
CA GLU A 27 -7.69 4.82 8.95
C GLU A 27 -7.98 3.31 8.96
N ILE A 28 -7.11 2.54 9.61
CA ILE A 28 -7.31 1.10 9.83
C ILE A 28 -7.39 0.85 11.34
N GLU A 29 -8.57 0.47 11.80
CA GLU A 29 -8.78 0.04 13.19
C GLU A 29 -8.30 -1.40 13.36
N TYR A 30 -7.30 -1.60 14.23
CA TYR A 30 -6.85 -2.95 14.61
C TYR A 30 -7.36 -3.38 15.97
N GLY A 31 -8.18 -2.57 16.65
CA GLY A 31 -8.88 -2.99 17.87
C GLY A 31 -10.04 -3.95 17.61
N ALA A 32 -10.71 -3.79 16.47
CA ALA A 32 -11.87 -4.58 16.06
C ALA A 32 -11.54 -5.52 14.89
N ASP A 33 -12.53 -5.83 14.06
CA ASP A 33 -12.33 -6.49 12.78
C ASP A 33 -11.60 -5.54 11.83
N VAL A 34 -10.53 -6.04 11.23
CA VAL A 34 -9.65 -5.23 10.39
C VAL A 34 -10.19 -5.21 8.98
N ASP A 35 -10.38 -4.01 8.42
CA ASP A 35 -10.84 -3.80 7.05
C ASP A 35 -9.74 -3.07 6.24
N PHE A 36 -9.38 -3.66 5.09
CA PHE A 36 -8.39 -3.11 4.16
C PHE A 36 -9.04 -2.61 2.86
N THR A 37 -10.36 -2.65 2.75
CA THR A 37 -11.10 -2.39 1.50
C THR A 37 -10.78 -1.00 0.94
N GLU A 38 -10.78 0.02 1.78
CA GLU A 38 -10.48 1.40 1.38
C GLU A 38 -9.03 1.54 0.87
N LEU A 39 -8.06 0.96 1.60
CA LEU A 39 -6.65 0.94 1.19
C LEU A 39 -6.48 0.28 -0.19
N VAL A 40 -7.03 -0.91 -0.37
CA VAL A 40 -6.94 -1.65 -1.64
C VAL A 40 -7.62 -0.88 -2.76
N SER A 41 -8.81 -0.30 -2.51
CA SER A 41 -9.53 0.50 -3.50
C SER A 41 -8.69 1.68 -3.99
N HIS A 42 -8.06 2.44 -3.07
CA HIS A 42 -7.20 3.55 -3.46
C HIS A 42 -5.97 3.07 -4.23
N LEU A 43 -5.27 2.03 -3.77
CA LEU A 43 -4.13 1.48 -4.49
C LEU A 43 -4.51 1.04 -5.90
N THR A 44 -5.63 0.33 -6.08
CA THR A 44 -6.09 -0.08 -7.41
C THR A 44 -6.37 1.10 -8.34
N SER A 45 -6.86 2.23 -7.81
CA SER A 45 -7.08 3.44 -8.64
C SER A 45 -5.79 4.07 -9.15
N PHE A 46 -4.66 3.85 -8.47
CA PHE A 46 -3.35 4.35 -8.90
C PHE A 46 -2.69 3.45 -9.96
N ILE A 47 -3.14 2.20 -10.09
CA ILE A 47 -2.66 1.27 -11.14
C ILE A 47 -2.90 1.87 -12.53
N ASP A 48 -4.08 2.45 -12.77
CA ASP A 48 -4.44 3.10 -14.04
C ASP A 48 -3.50 4.26 -14.41
N THR A 49 -2.78 4.80 -13.45
CA THR A 49 -1.84 5.92 -13.62
C THR A 49 -0.37 5.51 -13.55
N SER A 50 -0.10 4.21 -13.39
CA SER A 50 1.25 3.63 -13.23
C SER A 50 2.09 4.33 -12.15
N GLU A 51 1.46 4.78 -11.07
CA GLU A 51 2.12 5.60 -10.06
C GLU A 51 2.88 4.72 -9.05
N VAL A 52 4.19 4.85 -8.98
CA VAL A 52 4.99 4.08 -8.00
C VAL A 52 4.79 4.67 -6.61
N ILE A 53 4.41 3.84 -5.64
CA ILE A 53 4.13 4.26 -4.27
C ILE A 53 5.12 3.58 -3.32
N ASN A 54 5.91 4.38 -2.59
CA ASN A 54 6.83 3.88 -1.58
C ASN A 54 6.17 3.93 -0.20
N LEU A 55 6.21 2.83 0.54
CA LEU A 55 5.70 2.78 1.91
C LEU A 55 6.80 3.06 2.93
N THR A 56 6.60 4.04 3.80
CA THR A 56 7.41 4.29 4.99
C THR A 56 6.64 3.89 6.23
N VAL A 57 7.23 3.05 7.09
CA VAL A 57 6.59 2.56 8.31
C VAL A 57 7.27 3.20 9.52
N SER A 58 6.50 3.90 10.35
CA SER A 58 6.99 4.46 11.61
C SER A 58 7.34 3.38 12.64
N GLU A 59 8.01 3.75 13.72
CA GLU A 59 8.29 2.80 14.82
C GLU A 59 6.98 2.37 15.49
N PHE A 60 6.83 1.07 15.75
CA PHE A 60 5.66 0.49 16.41
C PHE A 60 6.06 -0.63 17.39
N ASP A 61 5.17 -0.96 18.32
CA ASP A 61 5.40 -2.05 19.27
C ASP A 61 5.29 -3.43 18.59
N GLN A 62 6.45 -3.99 18.25
CA GLN A 62 6.54 -5.32 17.63
C GLN A 62 6.12 -6.47 18.55
N ASN A 63 5.93 -6.23 19.85
CA ASN A 63 5.44 -7.24 20.78
C ASN A 63 3.92 -7.40 20.72
N ASN A 64 3.21 -6.43 20.15
CA ASN A 64 1.79 -6.55 19.88
C ASN A 64 1.56 -7.41 18.64
N GLY A 65 1.29 -8.70 18.84
CA GLY A 65 1.11 -9.66 17.75
C GLY A 65 0.03 -9.25 16.74
N LYS A 66 -1.08 -8.65 17.19
CA LYS A 66 -2.16 -8.19 16.29
C LYS A 66 -1.68 -7.01 15.44
N LEU A 67 -1.09 -5.99 16.06
CA LEU A 67 -0.55 -4.83 15.35
C LEU A 67 0.51 -5.26 14.34
N LYS A 68 1.44 -6.13 14.74
CA LYS A 68 2.47 -6.69 13.86
C LYS A 68 1.87 -7.37 12.63
N THR A 69 0.89 -8.25 12.81
CA THR A 69 0.22 -8.92 11.69
C THR A 69 -0.48 -7.93 10.76
N VAL A 70 -1.12 -6.89 11.29
CA VAL A 70 -1.75 -5.85 10.46
C VAL A 70 -0.70 -5.07 9.67
N VAL A 71 0.42 -4.67 10.29
CA VAL A 71 1.52 -3.99 9.59
C VAL A 71 2.12 -4.85 8.48
N GLU A 72 2.41 -6.12 8.77
CA GLU A 72 2.93 -7.08 7.78
C GLU A 72 1.95 -7.27 6.62
N THR A 73 0.64 -7.28 6.90
CA THR A 73 -0.41 -7.36 5.87
C THR A 73 -0.41 -6.11 4.99
N ILE A 74 -0.33 -4.92 5.59
CA ILE A 74 -0.24 -3.66 4.84
C ILE A 74 1.01 -3.65 3.96
N GLN A 75 2.17 -4.01 4.48
CA GLN A 75 3.40 -4.11 3.70
C GLN A 75 3.24 -5.06 2.50
N SER A 76 2.65 -6.24 2.72
CA SER A 76 2.38 -7.20 1.65
C SER A 76 1.44 -6.65 0.58
N ILE A 77 0.42 -5.86 0.96
CA ILE A 77 -0.48 -5.19 0.00
C ILE A 77 0.32 -4.22 -0.91
N PHE A 78 1.20 -3.41 -0.34
CA PHE A 78 2.04 -2.47 -1.12
C PHE A 78 3.07 -3.19 -2.01
N GLU A 79 3.64 -4.29 -1.54
CA GLU A 79 4.50 -5.14 -2.35
C GLU A 79 3.74 -5.71 -3.56
N LYS A 80 2.55 -6.27 -3.33
CA LYS A 80 1.70 -6.82 -4.41
C LYS A 80 1.25 -5.76 -5.40
N TYR A 81 0.95 -4.56 -4.93
CA TYR A 81 0.69 -3.40 -5.79
C TYR A 81 1.89 -3.10 -6.71
N THR A 82 3.09 -3.03 -6.14
CA THR A 82 4.32 -2.72 -6.89
C THR A 82 4.68 -3.82 -7.90
N GLU A 83 4.51 -5.09 -7.52
CA GLU A 83 4.65 -6.24 -8.43
C GLU A 83 3.67 -6.13 -9.60
N SER A 84 2.41 -5.76 -9.34
CA SER A 84 1.38 -5.61 -10.37
C SER A 84 1.74 -4.51 -11.38
N LEU A 85 2.29 -3.38 -10.91
CA LEU A 85 2.78 -2.32 -11.79
C LEU A 85 3.94 -2.78 -12.68
N THR A 86 4.85 -3.59 -12.14
CA THR A 86 6.00 -4.11 -12.89
C THR A 86 5.54 -5.04 -14.02
N ILE A 87 4.59 -5.93 -13.75
CA ILE A 87 4.02 -6.84 -14.76
C ILE A 87 3.39 -6.05 -15.91
N ILE A 88 2.61 -5.01 -15.60
CA ILE A 88 1.98 -4.17 -16.63
C ILE A 88 3.04 -3.45 -17.47
N ALA A 89 4.09 -2.93 -16.82
CA ALA A 89 5.19 -2.28 -17.54
C ALA A 89 5.96 -3.24 -18.46
N GLU A 90 6.12 -4.51 -18.07
CA GLU A 90 6.75 -5.54 -18.90
C GLU A 90 5.88 -5.96 -20.09
N GLU A 91 4.55 -6.03 -19.93
CA GLU A 91 3.62 -6.34 -21.03
C GLU A 91 3.53 -5.22 -22.09
N ASP A 92 3.76 -3.96 -21.71
CA ASP A 92 3.79 -2.82 -22.63
C ASP A 92 5.12 -2.67 -23.39
N ASP A 93 6.22 -3.27 -22.91
CA ASP A 93 7.57 -3.20 -23.51
C ASP A 93 7.84 -4.33 -24.53
N ASP A 94 6.90 -5.27 -24.72
CA ASP A 94 6.96 -6.35 -25.71
C ASP A 94 6.65 -5.86 -27.16
N ASP A 95 7.04 -4.64 -27.50
CA ASP A 95 7.00 -4.12 -28.87
C ASP A 95 8.36 -4.33 -29.58
N LEU A 96 8.29 -5.21 -30.60
CA LEU A 96 9.18 -5.42 -31.77
C LEU A 96 10.13 -6.65 -31.75
N PRO A 97 10.19 -7.44 -32.86
CA PRO A 97 10.18 -6.95 -34.24
C PRO A 97 9.08 -7.50 -35.15
N PHE A 98 8.42 -6.61 -35.90
CA PHE A 98 7.83 -6.99 -37.20
C PHE A 98 8.97 -7.18 -38.20
N ASP A 99 9.37 -8.44 -38.41
CA ASP A 99 10.19 -8.87 -39.54
C ASP A 99 9.22 -9.25 -40.68
N PHE A 100 9.06 -8.38 -41.67
CA PHE A 100 8.34 -8.65 -42.92
C PHE A 100 9.08 -8.09 -44.14
#